data_AF-A0A7W2SMA1-F1
#
_entry.id   AF-A0A7W2SMA1-F1
#
_cell.length_a   1.000
_cell.length_b   1.000
_cell.length_c   1.000
_cell.angle_alpha   90.00
_cell.angle_beta   90.00
_cell.angle_gamma   90.00
#
_symmetry.space_group_name_H-M   'P 1'
#
loop_
_entity.id
_entity.type
_entity.pdbx_description
1 polymer ?
#
loop_
_entity_poly.entity_id
_entity_poly.type
_entity_poly.pdbx_seq_one_letter_code
_entity_poly.pdbx_strand_id
1 'polypeptide(L)'
;MKINNIACLMITALVSSTLSGCANLWWQSDTSSTSENAPERVVQSTDGFIDVLPDFEMLDPLYDLGFEGDFDKGLAAFNDERYSDALVEWYPLAKDNDPIAEYQIGVMYLNGLGMPVDFRQGAIWLQRSASKDYAQAQFELGKLYIAGQRIEQNYDQGIRWLLSAARQSHAGAQFNLGLLYESGSVPLSSDLMAVYTESNSPELNLQQAFKWYSLSAEQGHGAAQNNLAALYLRGKGVEQNNELAFKWYTDAANQEVIDAQYNLGLLNEQGIGTLLNLEEALFWHSKAANQGYFPSQQRLPFLEQQIETFDNSLILYGTTLAITTRDAMRAKLKSNAATTLRERDHYWFDIYESSKLLDKTDRLFVGYSLQTDQIASLEYRFPSQNDPSFVLSIIEMITKKYGTPLDRQGDLNFGKVQFSWEIKDTRINVTRYWPDTTVYLSYQIGKSYHNMIKEMPDNAEELIYNMTFETY
;
A
#
# COMPACT_ATOMS: atom_id res chain seq x y z
N MET A 1 27.12 -4.64 6.41
CA MET A 1 26.86 -6.09 6.39
C MET A 1 26.25 -6.43 5.03
N LYS A 2 27.08 -6.69 4.02
CA LYS A 2 26.63 -7.16 2.72
C LYS A 2 26.74 -8.68 2.75
N ILE A 3 25.68 -9.36 3.19
CA ILE A 3 25.54 -10.79 2.91
C ILE A 3 25.26 -10.83 1.41
N ASN A 4 26.24 -11.28 0.64
CA ASN A 4 26.06 -11.49 -0.79
C ASN A 4 24.99 -12.59 -0.94
N ASN A 5 23.76 -12.16 -1.19
CA ASN A 5 22.69 -13.02 -1.68
C ASN A 5 23.25 -13.84 -2.84
N ILE A 6 22.90 -15.12 -2.86
CA ILE A 6 23.18 -16.03 -3.97
C ILE A 6 23.00 -15.25 -5.27
N ALA A 7 24.07 -15.15 -6.08
CA ALA A 7 24.08 -14.45 -7.34
C ALA A 7 23.14 -15.22 -8.30
N CYS A 8 21.86 -14.90 -8.18
CA CYS A 8 20.80 -15.46 -9.00
C CYS A 8 20.87 -14.80 -10.37
N LEU A 9 21.82 -15.27 -11.19
CA LEU A 9 21.72 -15.12 -12.63
C LEU A 9 20.43 -15.84 -13.08
N MET A 10 19.40 -15.03 -13.31
CA MET A 10 18.07 -15.34 -13.87
C MET A 10 17.01 -15.89 -12.90
N ILE A 11 16.58 -15.09 -11.92
CA ILE A 11 15.16 -15.07 -11.50
C ILE A 11 14.40 -14.12 -12.44
N THR A 12 14.19 -14.52 -13.70
CA THR A 12 13.25 -13.85 -14.61
C THR A 12 12.52 -14.79 -15.57
N ALA A 13 12.62 -16.12 -15.40
CA ALA A 13 11.87 -17.03 -16.26
C ALA A 13 11.50 -18.32 -15.52
N LEU A 14 10.38 -18.28 -14.76
CA LEU A 14 9.42 -19.39 -14.54
C LEU A 14 8.42 -19.16 -13.39
N VAL A 15 8.31 -17.94 -12.85
CA VAL A 15 7.07 -17.42 -12.22
C VAL A 15 6.67 -16.04 -12.83
N SER A 16 7.31 -15.65 -13.93
CA SER A 16 7.08 -14.40 -14.67
C SER A 16 6.08 -14.55 -15.82
N SER A 17 5.01 -15.33 -15.62
CA SER A 17 3.89 -15.34 -16.57
C SER A 17 2.51 -15.10 -15.95
N THR A 18 2.39 -14.76 -14.66
CA THR A 18 1.09 -14.32 -14.08
C THR A 18 1.16 -13.31 -12.92
N LEU A 19 2.30 -12.67 -12.63
CA LEU A 19 2.33 -11.52 -11.70
C LEU A 19 2.45 -10.19 -12.45
N SER A 20 1.42 -9.93 -13.28
CA SER A 20 0.99 -8.57 -13.59
C SER A 20 -0.26 -8.31 -12.76
N GLY A 21 -0.08 -7.72 -11.59
CA GLY A 21 -1.19 -7.16 -10.83
C GLY A 21 -1.79 -5.97 -11.58
N CYS A 22 -3.01 -6.17 -12.08
CA CYS A 22 -4.00 -5.17 -12.50
C CYS A 22 -3.86 -4.55 -13.90
N ALA A 23 -4.63 -5.10 -14.85
CA ALA A 23 -5.42 -4.31 -15.79
C ALA A 23 -6.73 -5.03 -16.15
N ASN A 24 -7.81 -4.26 -16.15
CA ASN A 24 -9.15 -4.50 -16.74
C ASN A 24 -10.27 -5.08 -15.84
N LEU A 25 -11.20 -4.16 -15.56
CA LEU A 25 -12.64 -4.38 -15.48
C LEU A 25 -13.17 -5.13 -16.73
N TRP A 26 -14.43 -5.57 -16.64
CA TRP A 26 -15.34 -6.09 -17.68
C TRP A 26 -15.68 -7.61 -17.60
N TRP A 27 -17.01 -7.83 -17.58
CA TRP A 27 -17.83 -9.04 -17.52
C TRP A 27 -17.61 -10.05 -18.66
N GLN A 28 -17.72 -11.37 -18.39
CA GLN A 28 -18.73 -12.30 -18.98
C GLN A 28 -18.55 -13.77 -18.54
N SER A 29 -19.63 -14.54 -18.69
CA SER A 29 -20.01 -15.82 -18.06
C SER A 29 -19.63 -17.09 -18.85
N ASP A 30 -19.89 -18.23 -18.18
CA ASP A 30 -20.16 -19.59 -18.72
C ASP A 30 -18.94 -20.39 -19.26
N THR A 31 -18.80 -21.73 -19.12
CA THR A 31 -19.69 -22.84 -18.73
C THR A 31 -18.86 -24.10 -18.41
N SER A 32 -19.51 -25.03 -17.71
CA SER A 32 -19.15 -26.40 -17.35
C SER A 32 -18.54 -27.30 -18.43
N SER A 33 -17.68 -28.25 -18.01
CA SER A 33 -17.73 -29.63 -18.51
C SER A 33 -17.08 -30.62 -17.53
N THR A 34 -17.53 -31.86 -17.64
CA THR A 34 -17.62 -32.91 -16.62
C THR A 34 -16.47 -33.93 -16.65
N SER A 35 -16.17 -34.45 -15.46
CA SER A 35 -15.68 -35.78 -15.06
C SER A 35 -15.11 -36.76 -16.11
N GLU A 36 -14.00 -37.42 -15.75
CA GLU A 36 -13.87 -38.88 -15.93
C GLU A 36 -12.85 -39.50 -14.96
N ASN A 37 -13.18 -40.72 -14.52
CA ASN A 37 -12.61 -41.50 -13.41
C ASN A 37 -11.18 -42.04 -13.66
N ALA A 38 -10.39 -42.18 -12.60
CA ALA A 38 -9.22 -43.08 -12.55
C ALA A 38 -9.20 -43.86 -11.21
N PRO A 39 -8.77 -45.16 -11.21
CA PRO A 39 -9.07 -46.10 -10.13
C PRO A 39 -8.09 -46.05 -8.95
N GLU A 40 -8.59 -46.53 -7.82
CA GLU A 40 -7.94 -46.65 -6.51
C GLU A 40 -6.54 -47.28 -6.57
N ARG A 41 -5.56 -46.61 -5.94
CA ARG A 41 -4.28 -47.21 -5.54
C ARG A 41 -4.16 -47.22 -4.03
N VAL A 42 -4.04 -48.43 -3.50
CA VAL A 42 -3.76 -48.79 -2.11
C VAL A 42 -2.55 -48.01 -1.60
N VAL A 43 -2.75 -47.20 -0.57
CA VAL A 43 -1.70 -46.46 0.15
C VAL A 43 -0.98 -47.44 1.07
N GLN A 44 0.27 -47.78 0.73
CA GLN A 44 1.23 -48.24 1.73
C GLN A 44 1.93 -47.01 2.31
N SER A 45 1.66 -46.73 3.58
CA SER A 45 2.38 -45.76 4.40
C SER A 45 3.79 -46.29 4.68
N THR A 46 4.80 -45.65 4.12
CA THR A 46 6.17 -45.76 4.63
C THR A 46 6.62 -44.36 5.00
N ASP A 47 6.76 -44.13 6.31
CA ASP A 47 7.56 -43.06 6.90
C ASP A 47 9.00 -43.18 6.36
N GLY A 48 9.25 -42.56 5.21
CA GLY A 48 10.56 -42.46 4.57
C GLY A 48 11.19 -41.12 4.85
N PHE A 49 11.46 -40.80 6.13
CA PHE A 49 12.44 -39.79 6.45
C PHE A 49 13.81 -40.42 6.24
N ILE A 50 14.62 -39.83 5.35
CA ILE A 50 15.99 -40.23 4.96
C ILE A 50 16.01 -41.26 3.83
N ASP A 51 15.98 -40.78 2.59
CA ASP A 51 16.69 -41.50 1.53
C ASP A 51 18.19 -41.39 1.81
N VAL A 52 18.86 -42.55 1.84
CA VAL A 52 20.26 -42.74 2.19
C VAL A 52 21.15 -41.80 1.37
N LEU A 53 21.78 -40.84 2.05
CA LEU A 53 22.74 -39.92 1.43
C LEU A 53 24.06 -40.65 1.13
N PRO A 54 24.76 -40.29 0.04
CA PRO A 54 26.03 -40.90 -0.31
C PRO A 54 27.10 -40.67 0.76
N ASP A 55 28.00 -41.64 0.90
CA ASP A 55 29.11 -41.64 1.85
C ASP A 55 30.03 -40.42 1.64
N PHE A 56 30.06 -39.54 2.65
CA PHE A 56 30.60 -38.19 2.58
C PHE A 56 32.13 -38.13 2.59
N GLU A 57 32.82 -39.25 2.83
CA GLU A 57 34.28 -39.30 2.91
C GLU A 57 34.98 -39.38 1.53
N MET A 58 34.26 -39.72 0.46
CA MET A 58 34.88 -39.98 -0.86
C MET A 58 34.98 -38.77 -1.81
N LEU A 59 34.49 -37.58 -1.44
CA LEU A 59 34.15 -36.54 -2.43
C LEU A 59 35.01 -35.26 -2.45
N ASP A 60 36.06 -35.10 -1.62
CA ASP A 60 36.93 -33.91 -1.73
C ASP A 60 38.41 -34.14 -1.35
N PRO A 61 39.40 -33.81 -2.22
CA PRO A 61 40.83 -33.92 -1.92
C PRO A 61 41.39 -32.90 -0.91
N LEU A 62 40.60 -31.97 -0.37
CA LEU A 62 41.02 -31.00 0.65
C LEU A 62 41.23 -31.58 2.08
N TYR A 63 41.24 -32.91 2.22
CA TYR A 63 40.92 -33.63 3.46
C TYR A 63 41.96 -33.61 4.60
N ASP A 64 43.17 -33.06 4.40
CA ASP A 64 44.24 -33.15 5.41
C ASP A 64 45.16 -31.92 5.46
N LEU A 65 44.70 -30.85 6.10
CA LEU A 65 45.52 -29.65 6.35
C LEU A 65 46.08 -29.57 7.79
N GLY A 66 45.72 -30.47 8.70
CA GLY A 66 46.24 -30.48 10.08
C GLY A 66 46.08 -29.15 10.85
N PHE A 67 45.11 -28.31 10.44
CA PHE A 67 44.94 -26.92 10.85
C PHE A 67 43.64 -26.72 11.64
N GLU A 68 43.70 -26.03 12.77
CA GLU A 68 42.51 -25.58 13.49
C GLU A 68 41.98 -24.31 12.82
N GLY A 69 40.79 -24.40 12.23
CA GLY A 69 40.16 -23.28 11.51
C GLY A 69 39.63 -22.18 12.43
N ASP A 70 39.46 -20.97 11.90
CA ASP A 70 38.96 -19.80 12.62
C ASP A 70 37.84 -19.09 11.84
N PHE A 71 36.63 -19.08 12.41
CA PHE A 71 35.44 -18.63 11.68
C PHE A 71 35.53 -17.15 11.28
N ASP A 72 36.03 -16.29 12.17
CA ASP A 72 36.11 -14.85 11.94
C ASP A 72 37.16 -14.51 10.88
N LYS A 73 38.28 -15.25 10.85
CA LYS A 73 39.27 -15.14 9.77
C LYS A 73 38.69 -15.58 8.44
N GLY A 74 37.93 -16.68 8.43
CA GLY A 74 37.24 -17.14 7.23
C GLY A 74 36.23 -16.11 6.72
N LEU A 75 35.46 -15.50 7.62
CA LEU A 75 34.49 -14.46 7.28
C LEU A 75 35.17 -13.18 6.77
N ALA A 76 36.29 -12.76 7.38
CA ALA A 76 37.08 -11.64 6.88
C ALA A 76 37.62 -11.92 5.46
N ALA A 77 38.19 -13.11 5.24
CA ALA A 77 38.65 -13.53 3.93
C ALA A 77 37.53 -13.58 2.89
N PHE A 78 36.34 -14.08 3.26
CA PHE A 78 35.19 -14.12 2.38
C PHE A 78 34.73 -12.72 1.97
N ASN A 79 34.67 -11.78 2.92
CA ASN A 79 34.31 -10.39 2.65
C ASN A 79 35.35 -9.66 1.78
N ASP A 80 36.62 -10.08 1.85
CA ASP A 80 37.71 -9.61 0.98
C ASP A 80 37.75 -10.32 -0.38
N GLU A 81 36.75 -11.16 -0.70
CA GLU A 81 36.67 -12.00 -1.92
C GLU A 81 37.82 -13.01 -2.05
N ARG A 82 38.55 -13.27 -0.96
CA ARG A 82 39.59 -14.31 -0.86
C ARG A 82 38.95 -15.65 -0.49
N TYR A 83 38.14 -16.17 -1.40
CA TYR A 83 37.32 -17.35 -1.16
C TYR A 83 38.12 -18.63 -0.87
N SER A 84 39.30 -18.80 -1.45
CA SER A 84 40.17 -19.94 -1.12
C SER A 84 40.64 -19.92 0.33
N ASP A 85 40.99 -18.74 0.84
CA ASP A 85 41.45 -18.57 2.22
C ASP A 85 40.27 -18.77 3.19
N ALA A 86 39.09 -18.28 2.83
CA ALA A 86 37.86 -18.53 3.59
C ALA A 86 37.55 -20.03 3.68
N LEU A 87 37.73 -20.77 2.60
CA LEU A 87 37.52 -22.22 2.58
C LEU A 87 38.50 -22.95 3.50
N VAL A 88 39.78 -22.56 3.50
CA VAL A 88 40.82 -23.14 4.37
C VAL A 88 40.46 -22.95 5.84
N GLU A 89 39.91 -21.80 6.21
CA GLU A 89 39.50 -21.50 7.58
C GLU A 89 38.19 -22.21 7.99
N TRP A 90 37.21 -22.32 7.09
CA TRP A 90 35.90 -22.91 7.41
C TRP A 90 35.85 -24.43 7.29
N TYR A 91 36.68 -25.05 6.46
CA TYR A 91 36.63 -26.50 6.24
C TYR A 91 36.90 -27.33 7.51
N PRO A 92 37.92 -27.03 8.35
CA PRO A 92 38.14 -27.73 9.61
C PRO A 92 36.95 -27.57 10.57
N LEU A 93 36.34 -26.39 10.64
CA LEU A 93 35.18 -26.13 11.49
C LEU A 93 33.96 -26.95 11.03
N ALA A 94 33.73 -27.02 9.73
CA ALA A 94 32.66 -27.82 9.16
C ALA A 94 32.88 -29.33 9.37
N LYS A 95 34.14 -29.79 9.40
CA LYS A 95 34.52 -31.15 9.79
C LYS A 95 34.19 -31.42 11.27
N ASP A 96 34.41 -30.44 12.12
CA ASP A 96 34.04 -30.48 13.54
C ASP A 96 32.53 -30.21 13.77
N ASN A 97 31.72 -30.32 12.70
CA ASN A 97 30.26 -30.20 12.71
C ASN A 97 29.73 -28.81 13.06
N ASP A 98 30.51 -27.75 12.80
CA ASP A 98 30.02 -26.38 12.93
C ASP A 98 28.96 -26.07 11.86
N PRO A 99 27.69 -25.80 12.24
CA PRO A 99 26.62 -25.61 11.28
C PRO A 99 26.75 -24.34 10.44
N ILE A 100 27.42 -23.31 10.96
CA ILE A 100 27.58 -22.03 10.25
C ILE A 100 28.64 -22.20 9.15
N ALA A 101 29.76 -22.86 9.47
CA ALA A 101 30.79 -23.20 8.48
C ALA A 101 30.25 -24.13 7.38
N GLU A 102 29.47 -25.17 7.75
CA GLU A 102 28.79 -26.03 6.78
C GLU A 102 27.85 -25.25 5.87
N TYR A 103 27.08 -24.30 6.42
CA TYR A 103 26.23 -23.41 5.63
C TYR A 103 27.04 -22.56 4.65
N GLN A 104 28.11 -21.92 5.12
CA GLN A 104 28.95 -21.05 4.28
C GLN A 104 29.58 -21.84 3.12
N ILE A 105 30.11 -23.04 3.39
CA ILE A 105 30.63 -23.92 2.34
C ILE A 105 29.54 -24.29 1.34
N GLY A 106 28.33 -24.61 1.82
CA GLY A 106 27.18 -24.85 0.95
C GLY A 106 26.89 -23.67 0.01
N VAL A 107 26.87 -22.44 0.55
CA VAL A 107 26.70 -21.22 -0.25
C VAL A 107 27.83 -21.04 -1.26
N MET A 108 29.07 -21.35 -0.91
CA MET A 108 30.21 -21.27 -1.81
C MET A 108 30.07 -22.23 -3.00
N TYR A 109 29.65 -23.48 -2.79
CA TYR A 109 29.37 -24.42 -3.88
C TYR A 109 28.23 -23.94 -4.78
N LEU A 110 27.14 -23.41 -4.20
CA LEU A 110 25.98 -22.94 -4.98
C LEU A 110 26.32 -21.74 -5.89
N ASN A 111 27.27 -20.91 -5.47
CA ASN A 111 27.65 -19.68 -6.18
C ASN A 111 28.97 -19.80 -6.95
N GLY A 112 29.71 -20.90 -6.80
CA GLY A 112 31.03 -21.08 -7.40
C GLY A 112 32.08 -20.11 -6.83
N LEU A 113 32.04 -19.85 -5.53
CA LEU A 113 32.95 -18.91 -4.85
C LEU A 113 34.20 -19.66 -4.38
N GLY A 114 35.33 -19.47 -5.06
CA GLY A 114 36.58 -20.17 -4.75
C GLY A 114 36.60 -21.64 -5.15
N MET A 115 35.53 -22.14 -5.77
CA MET A 115 35.34 -23.52 -6.21
C MET A 115 34.40 -23.57 -7.42
N PRO A 116 34.38 -24.65 -8.22
CA PRO A 116 33.38 -24.82 -9.28
C PRO A 116 31.95 -24.86 -8.72
N VAL A 117 30.98 -24.34 -9.49
CA VAL A 117 29.56 -24.42 -9.12
C VAL A 117 29.11 -25.87 -9.06
N ASP A 118 28.60 -26.30 -7.91
CA ASP A 118 28.02 -27.63 -7.73
C ASP A 118 26.78 -27.58 -6.82
N PHE A 119 25.60 -27.68 -7.43
CA PHE A 119 24.33 -27.62 -6.72
C PHE A 119 24.07 -28.83 -5.84
N ARG A 120 24.61 -30.01 -6.19
CA ARG A 120 24.43 -31.22 -5.38
C ARG A 120 25.29 -31.16 -4.12
N GLN A 121 26.55 -30.77 -4.26
CA GLN A 121 27.41 -30.56 -3.09
C GLN A 121 26.89 -29.42 -2.22
N GLY A 122 26.47 -28.31 -2.82
CA GLY A 122 25.84 -27.21 -2.08
C GLY A 122 24.62 -27.66 -1.28
N ALA A 123 23.71 -28.43 -1.89
CA ALA A 123 22.54 -28.98 -1.20
C ALA A 123 22.90 -29.91 -0.04
N ILE A 124 23.91 -30.76 -0.23
CA ILE A 124 24.44 -31.67 0.80
C ILE A 124 24.95 -30.88 2.01
N TRP A 125 25.80 -29.87 1.79
CA TRP A 125 26.34 -29.05 2.87
C TRP A 125 25.26 -28.24 3.59
N LEU A 126 24.31 -27.68 2.83
CA LEU A 126 23.13 -27.03 3.42
C LEU A 126 22.29 -28.02 4.24
N GLN A 127 22.11 -29.26 3.79
CA GLN A 127 21.36 -30.28 4.54
C GLN A 127 22.06 -30.69 5.84
N ARG A 128 23.39 -30.78 5.83
CA ARG A 128 24.19 -31.03 7.04
C ARG A 128 24.03 -29.93 8.08
N SER A 129 24.01 -28.68 7.62
CA SER A 129 23.80 -27.52 8.49
C SER A 129 22.34 -27.42 8.97
N ALA A 130 21.38 -27.63 8.07
CA ALA A 130 19.94 -27.57 8.34
C ALA A 130 19.48 -28.65 9.34
N SER A 131 20.10 -29.84 9.30
CA SER A 131 19.82 -30.93 10.24
C SER A 131 20.33 -30.67 11.66
N LYS A 132 21.19 -29.66 11.83
CA LYS A 132 21.65 -29.12 13.13
C LYS A 132 20.85 -27.89 13.54
N ASP A 133 19.63 -27.76 13.05
CA ASP A 133 18.70 -26.68 13.34
C ASP A 133 19.16 -25.26 12.93
N TYR A 134 20.12 -25.13 12.01
CA TYR A 134 20.51 -23.80 11.53
C TYR A 134 19.45 -23.21 10.58
N ALA A 135 18.69 -22.23 11.09
CA ALA A 135 17.52 -21.66 10.40
C ALA A 135 17.82 -21.10 9.00
N GLN A 136 18.99 -20.46 8.81
CA GLN A 136 19.36 -19.92 7.49
C GLN A 136 19.59 -21.04 6.46
N ALA A 137 20.23 -22.14 6.86
CA ALA A 137 20.40 -23.30 5.99
C ALA A 137 19.07 -23.98 5.68
N GLN A 138 18.19 -24.12 6.68
CA GLN A 138 16.83 -24.63 6.49
C GLN A 138 16.05 -23.76 5.48
N PHE A 139 16.16 -22.43 5.59
CA PHE A 139 15.52 -21.50 4.66
C PHE A 139 16.05 -21.63 3.23
N GLU A 140 17.37 -21.63 3.03
CA GLU A 140 17.98 -21.73 1.70
C GLU A 140 17.73 -23.09 1.06
N LEU A 141 17.82 -24.17 1.85
CA LEU A 141 17.52 -25.53 1.38
C LEU A 141 16.04 -25.65 0.99
N GLY A 142 15.14 -25.05 1.77
CA GLY A 142 13.72 -24.97 1.46
C GLY A 142 13.44 -24.30 0.11
N LYS A 143 14.08 -23.15 -0.14
CA LYS A 143 14.01 -22.45 -1.44
C LYS A 143 14.58 -23.30 -2.58
N LEU A 144 15.70 -23.99 -2.35
CA LEU A 144 16.38 -24.79 -3.36
C LEU A 144 15.48 -25.95 -3.85
N TYR A 145 14.83 -26.66 -2.93
CA TYR A 145 13.90 -27.75 -3.26
C TYR A 145 12.62 -27.27 -3.94
N ILE A 146 12.06 -26.13 -3.52
CA ILE A 146 10.85 -25.54 -4.16
C ILE A 146 11.17 -25.08 -5.58
N ALA A 147 12.31 -24.42 -5.78
CA ALA A 147 12.70 -23.91 -7.09
C ALA A 147 12.92 -25.03 -8.11
N GLY A 148 13.40 -26.21 -7.69
CA GLY A 148 13.64 -27.35 -8.58
C GLY A 148 14.68 -27.10 -9.67
N GLN A 149 15.45 -26.02 -9.54
CA GLN A 149 16.49 -25.67 -10.49
C GLN A 149 17.77 -26.39 -10.08
N ARG A 150 18.31 -27.24 -10.96
CA ARG A 150 19.62 -27.91 -10.84
C ARG A 150 19.71 -29.04 -9.78
N ILE A 151 18.71 -29.20 -8.93
CA ILE A 151 18.40 -30.42 -8.17
C ILE A 151 16.97 -30.88 -8.47
N GLU A 152 16.62 -32.12 -8.14
CA GLU A 152 15.25 -32.62 -8.31
C GLU A 152 14.28 -31.79 -7.44
N GLN A 153 13.20 -31.33 -8.05
CA GLN A 153 12.19 -30.52 -7.36
C GLN A 153 11.46 -31.38 -6.33
N ASN A 154 11.36 -30.86 -5.11
CA ASN A 154 10.60 -31.53 -4.05
C ASN A 154 9.86 -30.49 -3.19
N TYR A 155 8.63 -30.15 -3.59
CA TYR A 155 7.81 -29.16 -2.89
C TYR A 155 7.58 -29.54 -1.42
N ASP A 156 7.25 -30.79 -1.13
CA ASP A 156 6.95 -31.25 0.23
C ASP A 156 8.16 -31.08 1.16
N GLN A 157 9.35 -31.50 0.72
CA GLN A 157 10.59 -31.32 1.49
C GLN A 157 10.93 -29.84 1.64
N GLY A 158 10.80 -29.06 0.57
CA GLY A 158 11.11 -27.63 0.61
C GLY A 158 10.22 -26.87 1.62
N ILE A 159 8.92 -27.18 1.64
CA ILE A 159 7.96 -26.60 2.59
C ILE A 159 8.28 -27.02 4.04
N ARG A 160 8.64 -28.30 4.27
CA ARG A 160 9.02 -28.78 5.61
C ARG A 160 10.26 -28.04 6.14
N TRP A 161 11.25 -27.78 5.29
CA TRP A 161 12.42 -26.99 5.66
C TRP A 161 12.09 -25.52 5.93
N LEU A 162 11.26 -24.89 5.08
CA LEU A 162 10.78 -23.52 5.34
C LEU A 162 9.99 -23.43 6.66
N LEU A 163 9.15 -24.42 6.97
CA LEU A 163 8.42 -24.47 8.24
C LEU A 163 9.38 -24.56 9.43
N SER A 164 10.42 -25.37 9.33
CA SER A 164 11.42 -25.52 10.38
C SER A 164 12.14 -24.19 10.64
N ALA A 165 12.55 -23.48 9.58
CA ALA A 165 13.14 -22.14 9.70
C ALA A 165 12.14 -21.12 10.27
N ALA A 166 10.89 -21.14 9.81
CA ALA A 166 9.86 -20.21 10.22
C ALA A 166 9.45 -20.36 11.70
N ARG A 167 9.49 -21.59 12.23
CA ARG A 167 9.29 -21.89 13.67
C ARG A 167 10.40 -21.32 14.55
N GLN A 168 11.58 -21.10 13.98
CA GLN A 168 12.69 -20.39 14.60
C GLN A 168 12.64 -18.87 14.35
N SER A 169 11.45 -18.35 14.02
CA SER A 169 11.23 -16.94 13.69
C SER A 169 11.99 -16.42 12.47
N HIS A 170 12.47 -17.27 11.56
CA HIS A 170 13.16 -16.78 10.37
C HIS A 170 12.22 -15.99 9.44
N ALA A 171 12.36 -14.65 9.41
CA ALA A 171 11.42 -13.74 8.74
C ALA A 171 11.20 -14.05 7.25
N GLY A 172 12.26 -14.37 6.50
CA GLY A 172 12.15 -14.73 5.08
C GLY A 172 11.42 -16.06 4.87
N ALA A 173 11.51 -16.99 5.82
CA ALA A 173 10.83 -18.28 5.72
C ALA A 173 9.34 -18.13 6.00
N GLN A 174 8.99 -17.32 7.02
CA GLN A 174 7.61 -16.93 7.29
C GLN A 174 6.99 -16.20 6.09
N PHE A 175 7.71 -15.25 5.48
CA PHE A 175 7.25 -14.58 4.26
C PHE A 175 6.97 -15.57 3.12
N ASN A 176 7.90 -16.49 2.86
CA ASN A 176 7.74 -17.50 1.81
C ASN A 176 6.57 -18.45 2.09
N LEU A 177 6.33 -18.84 3.35
CA LEU A 177 5.13 -19.59 3.72
C LEU A 177 3.86 -18.78 3.45
N GLY A 178 3.87 -17.48 3.77
CA GLY A 178 2.76 -16.58 3.45
C GLY A 178 2.42 -16.59 1.96
N LEU A 179 3.43 -16.50 1.08
CA LEU A 179 3.27 -16.59 -0.37
C LEU A 179 2.67 -17.93 -0.81
N LEU A 180 3.17 -19.05 -0.26
CA LEU A 180 2.69 -20.40 -0.59
C LEU A 180 1.23 -20.62 -0.20
N TYR A 181 0.83 -20.10 0.97
CA TYR A 181 -0.57 -20.15 1.40
C TYR A 181 -1.44 -19.26 0.51
N GLU A 182 -1.02 -18.02 0.21
CA GLU A 182 -1.77 -17.10 -0.65
C GLU A 182 -2.00 -17.68 -2.06
N SER A 183 -0.99 -18.36 -2.63
CA SER A 183 -1.10 -19.01 -3.95
C SER A 183 -1.82 -20.36 -3.92
N GLY A 184 -2.15 -20.89 -2.75
CA GLY A 184 -2.74 -22.22 -2.59
C GLY A 184 -1.80 -23.37 -2.97
N SER A 185 -0.48 -23.14 -2.96
CA SER A 185 0.54 -24.12 -3.40
C SER A 185 1.04 -25.03 -2.28
N VAL A 186 0.39 -25.02 -1.10
CA VAL A 186 0.73 -25.94 0.00
C VAL A 186 0.06 -27.30 -0.25
N PRO A 187 0.83 -28.41 -0.41
CA PRO A 187 0.29 -29.71 -0.78
C PRO A 187 -0.49 -30.38 0.35
N LEU A 188 -1.62 -31.01 -0.04
CA LEU A 188 -2.62 -31.63 0.84
C LEU A 188 -2.09 -32.79 1.70
N SER A 189 -0.97 -33.41 1.34
CA SER A 189 -0.42 -34.64 1.95
C SER A 189 0.55 -34.39 3.10
N SER A 190 0.95 -33.14 3.34
CA SER A 190 1.84 -32.86 4.45
C SER A 190 1.04 -32.91 5.76
N ASP A 191 1.57 -33.56 6.80
CA ASP A 191 0.98 -33.52 8.16
C ASP A 191 0.81 -32.08 8.70
N LEU A 192 1.35 -31.08 7.99
CA LEU A 192 1.03 -29.66 8.16
C LEU A 192 -0.46 -29.33 7.95
N MET A 193 -1.17 -30.05 7.07
CA MET A 193 -2.61 -29.86 6.81
C MET A 193 -3.49 -30.73 7.75
N ALA A 194 -3.02 -31.91 8.15
CA ALA A 194 -3.80 -32.88 8.93
C ALA A 194 -4.15 -32.43 10.37
N VAL A 195 -3.50 -31.40 10.91
CA VAL A 195 -3.89 -30.78 12.19
C VAL A 195 -5.03 -29.76 12.02
N TYR A 196 -5.35 -29.32 10.78
CA TYR A 196 -6.26 -28.18 10.56
C TYR A 196 -7.20 -28.25 9.34
N THR A 197 -7.50 -29.40 8.75
CA THR A 197 -8.50 -29.44 7.67
C THR A 197 -9.56 -30.51 7.81
N GLU A 198 -10.78 -30.05 8.13
CA GLU A 198 -11.96 -30.38 7.34
C GLU A 198 -12.41 -29.11 6.59
N SER A 199 -11.66 -28.67 5.57
CA SER A 199 -12.15 -27.89 4.40
C SER A 199 -11.01 -27.19 3.66
N ASN A 200 -10.83 -27.54 2.38
CA ASN A 200 -9.89 -26.91 1.45
C ASN A 200 -10.50 -25.60 0.91
N SER A 201 -10.73 -24.61 1.79
CA SER A 201 -11.33 -23.32 1.42
C SER A 201 -10.25 -22.29 1.09
N PRO A 202 -10.34 -21.56 -0.04
CA PRO A 202 -9.47 -20.42 -0.36
C PRO A 202 -9.36 -19.39 0.78
N GLU A 203 -10.41 -19.26 1.58
CA GLU A 203 -10.44 -18.36 2.74
C GLU A 203 -9.48 -18.79 3.85
N LEU A 204 -9.38 -20.11 4.13
CA LEU A 204 -8.48 -20.64 5.15
C LEU A 204 -7.01 -20.39 4.77
N ASN A 205 -6.70 -20.52 3.48
CA ASN A 205 -5.38 -20.23 2.94
C ASN A 205 -5.00 -18.76 3.11
N LEU A 206 -5.92 -17.83 2.84
CA LEU A 206 -5.70 -16.40 3.06
C LEU A 206 -5.52 -16.07 4.56
N GLN A 207 -6.23 -16.75 5.46
CA GLN A 207 -6.04 -16.60 6.91
C GLN A 207 -4.66 -17.10 7.37
N GLN A 208 -4.14 -18.16 6.76
CA GLN A 208 -2.77 -18.63 7.05
C GLN A 208 -1.72 -17.70 6.46
N ALA A 209 -1.93 -17.18 5.24
CA ALA A 209 -1.08 -16.18 4.63
C ALA A 209 -1.00 -14.92 5.52
N PHE A 210 -2.15 -14.44 6.01
CA PHE A 210 -2.24 -13.34 6.96
C PHE A 210 -1.38 -13.58 8.21
N LYS A 211 -1.49 -14.76 8.84
CA LYS A 211 -0.70 -15.10 10.04
C LYS A 211 0.80 -15.07 9.75
N TRP A 212 1.24 -15.71 8.67
CA TRP A 212 2.66 -15.78 8.32
C TRP A 212 3.24 -14.44 7.89
N TYR A 213 2.50 -13.64 7.11
CA TYR A 213 2.90 -12.28 6.80
C TYR A 213 2.96 -11.41 8.04
N SER A 214 2.03 -11.54 8.99
CA SER A 214 2.06 -10.79 10.25
C SER A 214 3.34 -11.06 11.04
N LEU A 215 3.69 -12.34 11.24
CA LEU A 215 4.91 -12.73 11.96
C LEU A 215 6.19 -12.19 11.29
N SER A 216 6.23 -12.17 9.96
CA SER A 216 7.38 -11.66 9.20
C SER A 216 7.43 -10.12 9.20
N ALA A 217 6.27 -9.47 9.07
CA ALA A 217 6.13 -8.02 9.05
C ALA A 217 6.47 -7.38 10.40
N GLU A 218 6.09 -8.02 11.51
CA GLU A 218 6.43 -7.61 12.89
C GLU A 218 7.94 -7.61 13.14
N GLN A 219 8.70 -8.41 12.39
CA GLN A 219 10.17 -8.43 12.42
C GLN A 219 10.81 -7.39 11.48
N GLY A 220 10.01 -6.57 10.80
CA GLY A 220 10.50 -5.55 9.89
C GLY A 220 10.67 -6.02 8.45
N HIS A 221 10.22 -7.21 8.05
CA HIS A 221 10.41 -7.67 6.66
C HIS A 221 9.56 -6.87 5.67
N GLY A 222 10.18 -5.95 4.92
CA GLY A 222 9.48 -4.98 4.06
C GLY A 222 8.50 -5.57 3.05
N ALA A 223 8.86 -6.67 2.36
CA ALA A 223 7.95 -7.32 1.42
C ALA A 223 6.73 -7.98 2.13
N ALA A 224 6.92 -8.44 3.37
CA ALA A 224 5.82 -9.00 4.15
C ALA A 224 4.88 -7.90 4.65
N GLN A 225 5.43 -6.75 5.07
CA GLN A 225 4.65 -5.56 5.41
C GLN A 225 3.79 -5.08 4.24
N ASN A 226 4.35 -5.03 3.02
CA ASN A 226 3.60 -4.70 1.81
C ASN A 226 2.44 -5.68 1.55
N ASN A 227 2.67 -6.99 1.64
CA ASN A 227 1.64 -7.98 1.39
C ASN A 227 0.57 -8.00 2.50
N LEU A 228 0.98 -7.81 3.76
CA LEU A 228 0.06 -7.66 4.89
C LEU A 228 -0.85 -6.45 4.71
N ALA A 229 -0.29 -5.31 4.27
CA ALA A 229 -1.07 -4.12 3.96
C ALA A 229 -2.11 -4.39 2.86
N ALA A 230 -1.74 -5.15 1.83
CA ALA A 230 -2.67 -5.53 0.76
C ALA A 230 -3.81 -6.43 1.26
N LEU A 231 -3.56 -7.33 2.22
CA LEU A 231 -4.61 -8.15 2.84
C LEU A 231 -5.60 -7.30 3.65
N TYR A 232 -5.09 -6.38 4.47
CA TYR A 232 -5.92 -5.43 5.21
C TYR A 232 -6.73 -4.51 4.30
N LEU A 233 -6.13 -4.00 3.21
CA LEU A 233 -6.81 -3.11 2.27
C LEU A 233 -7.99 -3.80 1.57
N ARG A 234 -7.87 -5.11 1.29
CA ARG A 234 -8.86 -5.90 0.54
C ARG A 234 -9.82 -6.69 1.44
N GLY A 235 -9.56 -6.78 2.74
CA GLY A 235 -10.31 -7.64 3.66
C GLY A 235 -10.20 -9.13 3.32
N LYS A 236 -9.01 -9.59 2.90
CA LYS A 236 -8.77 -10.98 2.48
C LYS A 236 -8.07 -11.75 3.60
N GLY A 237 -8.71 -12.78 4.15
CA GLY A 237 -8.19 -13.54 5.29
C GLY A 237 -8.11 -12.77 6.61
N VAL A 238 -8.59 -11.52 6.62
CA VAL A 238 -8.66 -10.59 7.75
C VAL A 238 -9.76 -9.56 7.47
N GLU A 239 -10.34 -8.96 8.50
CA GLU A 239 -11.27 -7.84 8.33
C GLU A 239 -10.59 -6.66 7.64
N GLN A 240 -11.31 -6.01 6.73
CA GLN A 240 -10.78 -4.86 5.99
C GLN A 240 -10.46 -3.71 6.95
N ASN A 241 -9.25 -3.16 6.86
CA ASN A 241 -8.85 -2.01 7.65
C ASN A 241 -7.88 -1.12 6.85
N ASN A 242 -8.40 0.00 6.34
CA ASN A 242 -7.63 0.91 5.50
C ASN A 242 -6.54 1.68 6.28
N GLU A 243 -6.77 2.01 7.54
CA GLU A 243 -5.79 2.72 8.38
C GLU A 243 -4.58 1.82 8.71
N LEU A 244 -4.81 0.55 9.04
CA LEU A 244 -3.75 -0.43 9.25
C LEU A 244 -3.00 -0.72 7.94
N ALA A 245 -3.71 -0.84 6.82
CA ALA A 245 -3.08 -0.98 5.51
C ALA A 245 -2.15 0.21 5.20
N PHE A 246 -2.63 1.44 5.42
CA PHE A 246 -1.83 2.65 5.23
C PHE A 246 -0.57 2.65 6.09
N LYS A 247 -0.68 2.27 7.37
CA LYS A 247 0.46 2.15 8.28
C LYS A 247 1.49 1.13 7.78
N TRP A 248 1.07 -0.09 7.43
CA TRP A 248 1.97 -1.14 6.97
C TRP A 248 2.62 -0.81 5.62
N TYR A 249 1.91 -0.19 4.69
CA TYR A 249 2.53 0.32 3.46
C TYR A 249 3.55 1.42 3.76
N THR A 250 3.28 2.29 4.74
CA THR A 250 4.24 3.33 5.18
C THR A 250 5.52 2.71 5.72
N ASP A 251 5.41 1.70 6.59
CA ASP A 251 6.57 0.99 7.15
C ASP A 251 7.40 0.31 6.03
N ALA A 252 6.74 -0.35 5.06
CA ALA A 252 7.40 -0.97 3.92
C ALA A 252 8.05 0.06 2.96
N ALA A 253 7.35 1.16 2.67
CA ALA A 253 7.83 2.21 1.77
C ALA A 253 9.06 2.95 2.32
N ASN A 254 9.13 3.11 3.65
CA ASN A 254 10.29 3.65 4.36
C ASN A 254 11.53 2.74 4.28
N GLN A 255 11.32 1.45 4.02
CA GLN A 255 12.37 0.46 3.74
C GLN A 255 12.68 0.32 2.24
N GLU A 256 12.29 1.31 1.43
CA GLU A 256 12.55 1.37 -0.01
C GLU A 256 11.85 0.27 -0.84
N VAL A 257 10.83 -0.40 -0.29
CA VAL A 257 10.01 -1.36 -1.05
C VAL A 257 9.21 -0.62 -2.13
N ILE A 258 9.60 -0.82 -3.38
CA ILE A 258 9.09 -0.08 -4.55
C ILE A 258 7.55 -0.20 -4.68
N ASP A 259 7.02 -1.42 -4.58
CA ASP A 259 5.57 -1.65 -4.66
C ASP A 259 4.81 -0.94 -3.54
N ALA A 260 5.38 -0.89 -2.32
CA ALA A 260 4.77 -0.19 -1.20
C ALA A 260 4.77 1.33 -1.39
N GLN A 261 5.86 1.90 -1.94
CA GLN A 261 5.91 3.32 -2.30
C GLN A 261 4.85 3.67 -3.34
N TYR A 262 4.68 2.84 -4.37
CA TYR A 262 3.62 3.03 -5.36
C TYR A 262 2.23 2.94 -4.73
N ASN A 263 1.97 1.90 -3.93
CA ASN A 263 0.68 1.72 -3.25
C ASN A 263 0.37 2.87 -2.30
N LEU A 264 1.36 3.36 -1.55
CA LEU A 264 1.21 4.50 -0.66
C LEU A 264 0.91 5.80 -1.43
N GLY A 265 1.52 5.98 -2.61
CA GLY A 265 1.16 7.05 -3.54
C GLY A 265 -0.34 6.99 -3.89
N LEU A 266 -0.82 5.83 -4.33
CA LEU A 266 -2.24 5.64 -4.67
C LEU A 266 -3.19 5.89 -3.48
N LEU A 267 -2.82 5.44 -2.27
CA LEU A 267 -3.64 5.66 -1.08
C LEU A 267 -3.75 7.15 -0.73
N ASN A 268 -2.67 7.92 -0.88
CA ASN A 268 -2.68 9.37 -0.68
C ASN A 268 -3.46 10.11 -1.78
N GLU A 269 -3.43 9.64 -3.03
CA GLU A 269 -4.26 10.22 -4.10
C GLU A 269 -5.76 10.04 -3.85
N GLN A 270 -6.14 8.94 -3.20
CA GLN A 270 -7.54 8.56 -2.99
C GLN A 270 -8.05 8.91 -1.58
N GLY A 271 -7.16 9.28 -0.65
CA GLY A 271 -7.51 9.48 0.76
C GLY A 271 -7.99 8.18 1.43
N ILE A 272 -7.37 7.04 1.11
CA ILE A 272 -7.73 5.74 1.70
C ILE A 272 -6.80 5.45 2.88
N GLY A 273 -7.38 5.31 4.07
CA GLY A 273 -6.62 5.09 5.32
C GLY A 273 -5.85 6.32 5.81
N THR A 274 -5.99 7.45 5.12
CA THR A 274 -5.43 8.77 5.42
C THR A 274 -6.29 9.85 4.76
N LEU A 275 -5.97 11.13 4.96
CA LEU A 275 -6.55 12.23 4.19
C LEU A 275 -5.94 12.30 2.79
N LEU A 276 -6.74 12.70 1.80
CA LEU A 276 -6.24 12.93 0.44
C LEU A 276 -5.13 13.99 0.45
N ASN A 277 -3.97 13.64 -0.09
CA ASN A 277 -2.81 14.51 -0.15
C ASN A 277 -2.02 14.25 -1.43
N LEU A 278 -2.24 15.08 -2.45
CA LEU A 278 -1.58 14.93 -3.76
C LEU A 278 -0.08 15.20 -3.71
N GLU A 279 0.40 16.06 -2.81
CA GLU A 279 1.83 16.34 -2.63
C GLU A 279 2.56 15.14 -2.03
N GLU A 280 1.95 14.51 -1.02
CA GLU A 280 2.49 13.27 -0.44
C GLU A 280 2.43 12.12 -1.46
N ALA A 281 1.35 12.03 -2.24
CA ALA A 281 1.26 11.09 -3.35
C ALA A 281 2.39 11.32 -4.37
N LEU A 282 2.66 12.59 -4.74
CA LEU A 282 3.71 12.95 -5.69
C LEU A 282 5.07 12.54 -5.17
N PHE A 283 5.34 12.78 -3.88
CA PHE A 283 6.57 12.34 -3.22
C PHE A 283 6.79 10.83 -3.32
N TRP A 284 5.78 10.01 -2.97
CA TRP A 284 5.90 8.55 -3.00
C TRP A 284 5.97 7.98 -4.42
N HIS A 285 5.17 8.50 -5.35
CA HIS A 285 5.27 8.13 -6.77
C HIS A 285 6.64 8.50 -7.35
N SER A 286 7.17 9.68 -7.02
CA SER A 286 8.50 10.12 -7.47
C SER A 286 9.60 9.19 -6.96
N LYS A 287 9.54 8.78 -5.69
CA LYS A 287 10.49 7.80 -5.12
C LYS A 287 10.47 6.47 -5.89
N ALA A 288 9.30 5.89 -6.12
CA ALA A 288 9.17 4.64 -6.86
C ALA A 288 9.63 4.80 -8.33
N ALA A 289 9.29 5.92 -8.98
CA ALA A 289 9.69 6.23 -10.36
C ALA A 289 11.22 6.37 -10.52
N ASN A 290 11.88 7.00 -9.55
CA ASN A 290 13.34 7.14 -9.51
C ASN A 290 14.07 5.80 -9.36
N GLN A 291 13.40 4.80 -8.78
CA GLN A 291 13.88 3.41 -8.73
C GLN A 291 13.55 2.61 -9.99
N GLY A 292 12.96 3.24 -11.02
CA GLY A 292 12.63 2.59 -12.29
C GLY A 292 11.24 1.96 -12.35
N TYR A 293 10.35 2.23 -11.38
CA TYR A 293 9.00 1.66 -11.40
C TYR A 293 8.11 2.33 -12.46
N PHE A 294 7.86 1.60 -13.53
CA PHE A 294 7.14 2.11 -14.71
C PHE A 294 5.72 2.63 -14.41
N PRO A 295 4.87 1.96 -13.60
CA PRO A 295 3.56 2.49 -13.26
C PRO A 295 3.60 3.87 -12.60
N SER A 296 4.57 4.11 -11.70
CA SER A 296 4.75 5.44 -11.11
C SER A 296 5.20 6.48 -12.14
N GLN A 297 6.13 6.13 -13.02
CA GLN A 297 6.59 7.05 -14.07
C GLN A 297 5.44 7.50 -14.98
N GLN A 298 4.50 6.60 -15.28
CA GLN A 298 3.30 6.94 -16.07
C GLN A 298 2.29 7.79 -15.28
N ARG A 299 2.22 7.63 -13.95
CA ARG A 299 1.29 8.36 -13.09
C ARG A 299 1.72 9.82 -12.86
N LEU A 300 3.03 10.08 -12.77
CA LEU A 300 3.58 11.39 -12.41
C LEU A 300 3.04 12.57 -13.25
N PRO A 301 3.00 12.54 -14.60
CA PRO A 301 2.53 13.70 -15.36
C PRO A 301 1.06 14.04 -15.08
N PHE A 302 0.22 13.03 -14.86
CA PHE A 302 -1.19 13.24 -14.51
C PHE A 302 -1.31 13.84 -13.11
N LEU A 303 -0.50 13.36 -12.16
CA LEU A 303 -0.51 13.86 -10.79
C LEU A 303 0.03 15.29 -10.69
N GLU A 304 1.10 15.62 -11.43
CA GLU A 304 1.64 16.98 -11.54
C GLU A 304 0.60 17.94 -12.14
N GLN A 305 -0.05 17.56 -13.24
CA GLN A 305 -1.14 18.34 -13.82
C GLN A 305 -2.32 18.50 -12.84
N GLN A 306 -2.65 17.44 -12.11
CA GLN A 306 -3.70 17.49 -11.10
C GLN A 306 -3.32 18.45 -9.97
N ILE A 307 -2.07 18.47 -9.50
CA ILE A 307 -1.59 19.41 -8.48
C ILE A 307 -1.57 20.85 -9.01
N GLU A 308 -1.17 21.08 -10.27
CA GLU A 308 -1.19 22.40 -10.88
C GLU A 308 -2.61 22.99 -10.98
N THR A 309 -3.60 22.14 -11.20
CA THR A 309 -5.01 22.52 -11.34
C THR A 309 -5.77 22.54 -10.01
N PHE A 310 -5.32 21.79 -9.01
CA PHE A 310 -5.93 21.67 -7.68
C PHE A 310 -5.47 22.83 -6.78
N ASP A 311 -6.40 23.65 -6.27
CA ASP A 311 -6.00 24.84 -5.52
C ASP A 311 -5.99 24.66 -4.01
N ASN A 312 -4.78 24.58 -3.45
CA ASN A 312 -4.57 24.67 -2.02
C ASN A 312 -4.54 26.11 -1.46
N SER A 313 -4.72 27.13 -2.32
CA SER A 313 -4.50 28.53 -1.93
C SER A 313 -5.61 29.12 -1.07
N LEU A 314 -6.86 28.63 -1.22
CA LEU A 314 -7.97 29.22 -0.49
C LEU A 314 -8.05 28.64 0.93
N ILE A 315 -7.40 29.35 1.85
CA ILE A 315 -7.41 29.04 3.27
C ILE A 315 -8.51 29.86 3.95
N LEU A 316 -9.49 29.16 4.54
CA LEU A 316 -10.45 29.74 5.49
C LEU A 316 -10.30 29.01 6.82
N TYR A 317 -10.41 29.73 7.93
CA TYR A 317 -10.25 29.16 9.28
C TYR A 317 -8.91 28.42 9.51
N GLY A 318 -7.87 28.80 8.77
CA GLY A 318 -6.55 28.15 8.83
C GLY A 318 -6.53 26.74 8.24
N THR A 319 -7.48 26.41 7.36
CA THR A 319 -7.52 25.15 6.62
C THR A 319 -7.78 25.39 5.13
N THR A 320 -7.15 24.57 4.29
CA THR A 320 -7.27 24.64 2.84
C THR A 320 -8.55 23.98 2.39
N LEU A 321 -9.48 24.75 1.82
CA LEU A 321 -10.83 24.25 1.52
C LEU A 321 -10.85 22.99 0.66
N ALA A 322 -10.04 22.93 -0.39
CA ALA A 322 -10.04 21.83 -1.37
C ALA A 322 -9.74 20.44 -0.78
N ILE A 323 -8.98 20.38 0.32
CA ILE A 323 -8.60 19.14 1.01
C ILE A 323 -9.27 18.97 2.37
N THR A 324 -10.05 19.97 2.82
CA THR A 324 -10.68 19.89 4.13
C THR A 324 -11.81 18.86 4.09
N THR A 325 -11.77 17.89 5.00
CA THR A 325 -12.87 16.94 5.18
C THR A 325 -13.99 17.56 6.02
N ARG A 326 -15.17 16.94 5.98
CA ARG A 326 -16.31 17.30 6.83
C ARG A 326 -15.93 17.43 8.30
N ASP A 327 -15.27 16.41 8.85
CA ASP A 327 -14.93 16.39 10.26
C ASP A 327 -13.86 17.42 10.63
N ALA A 328 -12.87 17.62 9.75
CA ALA A 328 -11.87 18.67 9.92
C ALA A 328 -12.53 20.06 9.92
N MET A 329 -13.49 20.30 9.02
CA MET A 329 -14.21 21.57 8.96
C MET A 329 -15.08 21.81 10.20
N ARG A 330 -15.83 20.80 10.63
CA ARG A 330 -16.62 20.84 11.87
C ARG A 330 -15.76 21.20 13.07
N ALA A 331 -14.61 20.56 13.22
CA ALA A 331 -13.66 20.84 14.30
C ALA A 331 -13.15 22.30 14.24
N LYS A 332 -12.79 22.77 13.04
CA LYS A 332 -12.32 24.15 12.84
C LYS A 332 -13.41 25.17 13.13
N LEU A 333 -14.64 24.98 12.67
CA LEU A 333 -15.75 25.87 12.93
C LEU A 333 -16.08 25.95 14.43
N LYS A 334 -16.12 24.80 15.11
CA LYS A 334 -16.29 24.75 16.58
C LYS A 334 -15.18 25.49 17.31
N SER A 335 -13.92 25.33 16.88
CA SER A 335 -12.79 26.05 17.46
C SER A 335 -12.85 27.58 17.24
N ASN A 336 -13.55 28.03 16.19
CA ASN A 336 -13.79 29.45 15.90
C ASN A 336 -15.14 29.94 16.45
N ALA A 337 -15.70 29.25 17.44
CA ALA A 337 -16.94 29.62 18.13
C ALA A 337 -18.20 29.69 17.23
N ALA A 338 -18.23 28.93 16.12
CA ALA A 338 -19.46 28.71 15.37
C ALA A 338 -20.50 27.97 16.23
N THR A 339 -21.74 28.44 16.25
CA THR A 339 -22.84 27.70 16.89
C THR A 339 -23.44 26.73 15.88
N THR A 340 -23.41 25.42 16.16
CA THR A 340 -24.03 24.41 15.29
C THR A 340 -25.56 24.55 15.32
N LEU A 341 -26.18 24.78 14.16
CA LEU A 341 -27.64 24.71 13.99
C LEU A 341 -28.05 23.32 13.49
N ARG A 342 -27.26 22.73 12.59
CA ARG A 342 -27.48 21.38 12.08
C ARG A 342 -26.19 20.76 11.55
N GLU A 343 -25.82 19.63 12.11
CA GLU A 343 -24.82 18.71 11.56
C GLU A 343 -25.50 17.36 11.30
N ARG A 344 -25.38 16.82 10.09
CA ARG A 344 -25.91 15.49 9.76
C ARG A 344 -24.93 14.72 8.91
N ASP A 345 -24.59 13.52 9.34
CA ASP A 345 -23.79 12.60 8.54
C ASP A 345 -24.61 12.13 7.34
N HIS A 346 -23.93 11.83 6.23
CA HIS A 346 -24.58 11.41 4.97
C HIS A 346 -25.58 12.42 4.40
N TYR A 347 -25.47 13.69 4.79
CA TYR A 347 -26.21 14.80 4.21
C TYR A 347 -25.24 15.79 3.55
N TRP A 348 -25.68 16.42 2.46
CA TRP A 348 -24.79 17.25 1.64
C TRP A 348 -24.39 18.57 2.27
N PHE A 349 -25.01 19.01 3.38
CA PHE A 349 -24.64 20.28 4.00
C PHE A 349 -24.95 20.37 5.50
N ASP A 350 -24.06 21.07 6.21
CA ASP A 350 -24.24 21.51 7.58
C ASP A 350 -24.66 22.99 7.62
N ILE A 351 -25.26 23.42 8.74
CA ILE A 351 -25.71 24.80 8.96
C ILE A 351 -25.19 25.28 10.31
N TYR A 352 -24.60 26.47 10.30
CA TYR A 352 -24.06 27.14 11.48
C TYR A 352 -24.60 28.56 11.60
N GLU A 353 -24.70 29.06 12.83
CA GLU A 353 -24.84 30.49 13.09
C GLU A 353 -23.49 31.16 12.84
N SER A 354 -23.46 32.15 11.96
CA SER A 354 -22.20 32.75 11.48
C SER A 354 -21.92 34.14 12.02
N SER A 355 -22.81 34.71 12.84
CA SER A 355 -22.70 36.05 13.43
C SER A 355 -21.38 36.31 14.17
N LYS A 356 -20.79 35.26 14.76
CA LYS A 356 -19.48 35.30 15.43
C LYS A 356 -18.29 35.04 14.51
N LEU A 357 -18.53 34.43 13.35
CA LEU A 357 -17.51 34.09 12.36
C LEU A 357 -17.24 35.26 11.41
N LEU A 358 -18.31 35.92 10.97
CA LEU A 358 -18.27 37.05 10.05
C LEU A 358 -19.37 38.05 10.41
N ASP A 359 -18.97 39.29 10.66
CA ASP A 359 -19.91 40.34 11.07
C ASP A 359 -21.05 40.52 10.07
N LYS A 360 -22.24 40.84 10.58
CA LYS A 360 -23.51 41.02 9.82
C LYS A 360 -24.02 39.78 9.08
N THR A 361 -23.46 38.59 9.33
CA THR A 361 -24.02 37.34 8.82
C THR A 361 -24.91 36.67 9.86
N ASP A 362 -25.88 35.88 9.42
CA ASP A 362 -26.73 35.08 10.31
C ASP A 362 -26.54 33.57 10.14
N ARG A 363 -26.22 33.12 8.92
CA ARG A 363 -26.00 31.70 8.61
C ARG A 363 -24.78 31.47 7.73
N LEU A 364 -24.11 30.36 8.03
CA LEU A 364 -23.13 29.72 7.17
C LEU A 364 -23.64 28.33 6.78
N PHE A 365 -23.76 28.09 5.48
CA PHE A 365 -24.00 26.78 4.90
C PHE A 365 -22.67 26.19 4.44
N VAL A 366 -22.42 24.93 4.80
CA VAL A 366 -21.19 24.22 4.41
C VAL A 366 -21.60 22.97 3.65
N GLY A 367 -21.33 22.92 2.35
CA GLY A 367 -21.64 21.79 1.49
C GLY A 367 -20.49 20.80 1.40
N TYR A 368 -20.80 19.53 1.16
CA TYR A 368 -19.85 18.42 1.05
C TYR A 368 -20.24 17.45 -0.07
N SER A 369 -19.24 16.83 -0.72
CA SER A 369 -19.46 15.63 -1.54
C SER A 369 -19.56 14.40 -0.64
N LEU A 370 -20.63 13.62 -0.77
CA LEU A 370 -20.82 12.36 -0.06
C LEU A 370 -19.87 11.27 -0.56
N GLN A 371 -19.42 11.34 -1.81
CA GLN A 371 -18.47 10.37 -2.35
C GLN A 371 -17.06 10.55 -1.76
N THR A 372 -16.61 11.79 -1.58
CA THR A 372 -15.22 12.09 -1.15
C THR A 372 -15.10 12.63 0.27
N ASP A 373 -16.21 12.99 0.92
CA ASP A 373 -16.31 13.67 2.21
C ASP A 373 -15.55 15.02 2.31
N GLN A 374 -15.21 15.61 1.15
CA GLN A 374 -14.54 16.91 1.05
C GLN A 374 -15.55 18.06 1.03
N ILE A 375 -15.14 19.23 1.53
CA ILE A 375 -15.93 20.46 1.36
C ILE A 375 -16.12 20.73 -0.14
N ALA A 376 -17.37 20.99 -0.49
CA ALA A 376 -17.82 21.29 -1.84
C ALA A 376 -18.28 22.74 -1.97
N SER A 377 -18.84 23.33 -0.91
CA SER A 377 -19.22 24.75 -0.90
C SER A 377 -19.19 25.38 0.49
N LEU A 378 -19.06 26.71 0.52
CA LEU A 378 -19.31 27.54 1.70
C LEU A 378 -20.15 28.73 1.29
N GLU A 379 -21.20 29.04 2.04
CA GLU A 379 -22.06 30.18 1.73
C GLU A 379 -22.45 30.95 2.99
N TYR A 380 -22.05 32.22 3.04
CA TYR A 380 -22.49 33.16 4.06
C TYR A 380 -23.73 33.91 3.61
N ARG A 381 -24.67 34.04 4.52
CA ARG A 381 -25.88 34.83 4.33
C ARG A 381 -25.83 36.11 5.15
N PHE A 382 -26.03 37.25 4.47
CA PHE A 382 -26.15 38.58 5.05
C PHE A 382 -27.61 39.05 4.94
N PRO A 383 -28.44 38.87 5.97
CA PRO A 383 -29.87 39.13 5.88
C PRO A 383 -30.19 40.62 5.74
N SER A 384 -31.17 40.93 4.88
CA SER A 384 -31.84 42.24 4.78
C SER A 384 -30.93 43.47 4.64
N GLN A 385 -29.82 43.34 3.89
CA GLN A 385 -28.88 44.44 3.65
C GLN A 385 -29.31 45.25 2.41
N ASN A 386 -30.22 46.20 2.62
CA ASN A 386 -30.66 47.11 1.55
C ASN A 386 -29.71 48.30 1.32
N ASP A 387 -28.47 48.24 1.82
CA ASP A 387 -27.44 49.26 1.62
C ASP A 387 -26.51 48.86 0.46
N PRO A 388 -26.59 49.51 -0.71
CA PRO A 388 -25.67 49.24 -1.83
C PRO A 388 -24.19 49.44 -1.45
N SER A 389 -23.89 50.33 -0.51
CA SER A 389 -22.52 50.61 -0.05
C SER A 389 -21.91 49.41 0.67
N PHE A 390 -22.73 48.65 1.40
CA PHE A 390 -22.28 47.43 2.06
C PHE A 390 -21.89 46.35 1.04
N VAL A 391 -22.72 46.13 0.03
CA VAL A 391 -22.44 45.17 -1.05
C VAL A 391 -21.14 45.53 -1.77
N LEU A 392 -20.96 46.82 -2.08
CA LEU A 392 -19.72 47.34 -2.66
C LEU A 392 -18.51 47.07 -1.78
N SER A 393 -18.62 47.23 -0.45
CA SER A 393 -17.50 46.96 0.46
C SER A 393 -17.06 45.48 0.45
N ILE A 394 -18.00 44.53 0.32
CA ILE A 394 -17.67 43.10 0.17
C ILE A 394 -16.94 42.87 -1.16
N ILE A 395 -17.48 43.43 -2.24
CA ILE A 395 -16.88 43.32 -3.58
C ILE A 395 -15.47 43.91 -3.60
N GLU A 396 -15.26 45.08 -2.99
CA GLU A 396 -13.95 45.74 -2.88
C GLU A 396 -12.96 44.91 -2.06
N MET A 397 -13.40 44.31 -0.95
CA MET A 397 -12.55 43.45 -0.13
C MET A 397 -12.06 42.23 -0.92
N ILE A 398 -12.96 41.54 -1.62
CA ILE A 398 -12.63 40.38 -2.46
C ILE A 398 -11.74 40.83 -3.63
N THR A 399 -12.05 41.96 -4.25
CA THR A 399 -11.26 42.52 -5.36
C THR A 399 -9.85 42.87 -4.94
N LYS A 400 -9.68 43.45 -3.74
CA LYS A 400 -8.37 43.78 -3.19
C LYS A 400 -7.52 42.54 -2.95
N LYS A 401 -8.15 41.42 -2.58
CA LYS A 401 -7.44 40.17 -2.26
C LYS A 401 -7.15 39.32 -3.50
N TYR A 402 -8.07 39.26 -4.45
CA TYR A 402 -8.04 38.30 -5.55
C TYR A 402 -8.05 38.93 -6.95
N GLY A 403 -8.06 40.26 -7.04
CA GLY A 403 -8.11 40.98 -8.31
C GLY A 403 -9.54 41.20 -8.82
N THR A 404 -9.66 41.69 -10.05
CA THR A 404 -10.94 42.10 -10.61
C THR A 404 -11.87 40.91 -10.88
N PRO A 405 -13.18 41.03 -10.63
CA PRO A 405 -14.15 39.98 -10.94
C PRO A 405 -14.20 39.70 -12.44
N LEU A 406 -14.39 38.42 -12.77
CA LEU A 406 -14.51 37.89 -14.13
C LEU A 406 -15.84 38.31 -14.77
N ASP A 407 -16.94 38.18 -14.01
CA ASP A 407 -18.29 38.53 -14.46
C ASP A 407 -18.94 39.53 -13.52
N ARG A 408 -19.75 40.43 -14.10
CA ARG A 408 -20.50 41.49 -13.41
C ARG A 408 -21.87 41.62 -14.06
N GLN A 409 -22.91 41.26 -13.31
CA GLN A 409 -24.28 41.35 -13.79
C GLN A 409 -25.19 42.07 -12.80
N GLY A 410 -26.20 42.73 -13.36
CA GLY A 410 -27.21 43.46 -12.60
C GLY A 410 -26.84 44.93 -12.31
N ASP A 411 -27.70 45.58 -11.53
CA ASP A 411 -27.56 46.99 -11.16
C ASP A 411 -27.79 47.11 -9.64
N LEU A 412 -26.79 47.67 -8.97
CA LEU A 412 -26.80 47.94 -7.52
C LEU A 412 -28.02 48.76 -7.08
N ASN A 413 -28.59 49.59 -7.95
CA ASN A 413 -29.74 50.43 -7.65
C ASN A 413 -31.08 49.67 -7.81
N PHE A 414 -31.12 48.60 -8.62
CA PHE A 414 -32.35 47.82 -8.89
C PHE A 414 -32.44 46.52 -8.06
N GLY A 415 -31.57 46.34 -7.06
CA GLY A 415 -31.70 45.27 -6.06
C GLY A 415 -31.07 43.92 -6.45
N LYS A 416 -30.85 43.62 -7.73
CA LYS A 416 -30.20 42.38 -8.20
C LYS A 416 -28.77 42.64 -8.64
N VAL A 417 -27.81 41.93 -8.02
CA VAL A 417 -26.41 41.92 -8.48
C VAL A 417 -25.76 40.56 -8.37
N GLN A 418 -24.82 40.30 -9.26
CA GLN A 418 -23.95 39.13 -9.25
C GLN A 418 -22.55 39.52 -9.68
N PHE A 419 -21.57 39.19 -8.84
CA PHE A 419 -20.14 39.34 -9.13
C PHE A 419 -19.46 38.01 -8.90
N SER A 420 -18.66 37.58 -9.88
CA SER A 420 -18.01 36.28 -9.83
C SER A 420 -16.51 36.41 -10.04
N TRP A 421 -15.73 35.67 -9.23
CA TRP A 421 -14.29 35.51 -9.37
C TRP A 421 -13.98 34.03 -9.58
N GLU A 422 -13.04 33.75 -10.46
CA GLU A 422 -12.53 32.40 -10.68
C GLU A 422 -11.06 32.39 -10.25
N ILE A 423 -10.79 31.65 -9.17
CA ILE A 423 -9.44 31.49 -8.62
C ILE A 423 -9.08 30.03 -8.77
N LYS A 424 -8.38 29.73 -9.86
CA LYS A 424 -8.08 28.35 -10.28
C LYS A 424 -9.35 27.49 -10.31
N ASP A 425 -9.54 26.57 -9.36
CA ASP A 425 -10.69 25.66 -9.29
C ASP A 425 -11.84 26.18 -8.42
N THR A 426 -11.67 27.30 -7.71
CA THR A 426 -12.66 27.82 -6.78
C THR A 426 -13.34 29.05 -7.37
N ARG A 427 -14.67 28.99 -7.47
CA ARG A 427 -15.49 30.12 -7.87
C ARG A 427 -16.05 30.83 -6.65
N ILE A 428 -15.78 32.13 -6.53
CA ILE A 428 -16.33 32.99 -5.49
C ILE A 428 -17.43 33.82 -6.11
N ASN A 429 -18.63 33.81 -5.53
CA ASN A 429 -19.74 34.62 -5.99
C ASN A 429 -20.24 35.54 -4.88
N VAL A 430 -20.53 36.79 -5.24
CA VAL A 430 -21.32 37.71 -4.42
C VAL A 430 -22.62 37.98 -5.14
N THR A 431 -23.72 37.51 -4.59
CA THR A 431 -25.06 37.69 -5.18
C THR A 431 -25.96 38.46 -4.23
N ARG A 432 -26.87 39.25 -4.79
CA ARG A 432 -27.99 39.85 -4.05
C ARG A 432 -29.25 39.70 -4.89
N TYR A 433 -30.34 39.30 -4.23
CA TYR A 433 -31.63 39.11 -4.88
C TYR A 433 -32.64 40.17 -4.44
N TRP A 434 -33.58 40.48 -5.33
CA TRP A 434 -34.77 41.28 -5.05
C TRP A 434 -36.00 40.36 -5.09
N PRO A 435 -36.96 40.43 -4.15
CA PRO A 435 -37.13 41.44 -3.10
C PRO A 435 -36.49 41.15 -1.73
N ASP A 436 -35.83 40.00 -1.56
CA ASP A 436 -35.27 39.55 -0.28
C ASP A 436 -34.19 40.50 0.28
N THR A 437 -33.48 41.25 -0.59
CA THR A 437 -32.35 42.14 -0.23
C THR A 437 -31.18 41.46 0.49
N THR A 438 -31.27 40.15 0.68
CA THR A 438 -30.23 39.32 1.27
C THR A 438 -29.07 39.18 0.29
N VAL A 439 -27.86 39.35 0.82
CA VAL A 439 -26.61 39.19 0.09
C VAL A 439 -26.01 37.84 0.46
N TYR A 440 -25.50 37.11 -0.54
CA TYR A 440 -24.83 35.84 -0.36
C TYR A 440 -23.38 35.98 -0.82
N LEU A 441 -22.46 35.45 -0.02
CA LEU A 441 -21.07 35.25 -0.39
C LEU A 441 -20.80 33.74 -0.42
N SER A 442 -20.66 33.18 -1.61
CA SER A 442 -20.46 31.75 -1.79
C SER A 442 -19.09 31.42 -2.39
N TYR A 443 -18.57 30.27 -1.97
CA TYR A 443 -17.36 29.63 -2.47
C TYR A 443 -17.78 28.26 -3.00
N GLN A 444 -17.56 28.01 -4.29
CA GLN A 444 -17.85 26.75 -4.96
C GLN A 444 -16.52 26.08 -5.34
N ILE A 445 -16.24 24.92 -4.76
CA ILE A 445 -14.92 24.26 -4.83
C ILE A 445 -14.95 23.22 -5.95
N GLY A 446 -14.55 23.65 -7.15
CA GLY A 446 -14.22 22.83 -8.32
C GLY A 446 -15.00 21.52 -8.45
N LYS A 447 -14.26 20.40 -8.47
CA LYS A 447 -14.82 19.07 -8.67
C LYS A 447 -15.74 18.63 -7.53
N SER A 448 -15.42 18.97 -6.28
CA SER A 448 -16.22 18.61 -5.11
C SER A 448 -17.62 19.22 -5.18
N TYR A 449 -17.72 20.47 -5.65
CA TYR A 449 -18.99 21.13 -5.93
C TYR A 449 -19.81 20.39 -7.00
N HIS A 450 -19.19 20.06 -8.14
CA HIS A 450 -19.87 19.31 -9.20
C HIS A 450 -20.33 17.92 -8.75
N ASN A 451 -19.53 17.22 -7.95
CA ASN A 451 -19.89 15.93 -7.37
C ASN A 451 -21.09 16.08 -6.43
N MET A 452 -21.02 17.04 -5.50
CA MET A 452 -22.11 17.32 -4.56
C MET A 452 -23.44 17.60 -5.30
N ILE A 453 -23.43 18.42 -6.35
CA ILE A 453 -24.64 18.72 -7.14
C ILE A 453 -25.17 17.46 -7.85
N LYS A 454 -24.31 16.60 -8.40
CA LYS A 454 -24.73 15.34 -9.03
C LYS A 454 -25.28 14.31 -8.04
N GLU A 455 -24.81 14.35 -6.80
CA GLU A 455 -25.24 13.44 -5.75
C GLU A 455 -26.60 13.86 -5.14
N MET A 456 -27.01 15.12 -5.30
CA MET A 456 -28.28 15.61 -4.78
C MET A 456 -29.46 15.05 -5.59
N PRO A 457 -30.54 14.62 -4.92
CA PRO A 457 -31.73 14.14 -5.60
C PRO A 457 -32.47 15.30 -6.29
N ASP A 458 -33.13 15.01 -7.41
CA ASP A 458 -33.84 16.01 -8.23
C ASP A 458 -34.89 16.82 -7.44
N ASN A 459 -35.46 16.24 -6.37
CA ASN A 459 -36.43 16.91 -5.52
C ASN A 459 -35.81 17.88 -4.48
N ALA A 460 -34.49 18.06 -4.48
CA ALA A 460 -33.79 19.06 -3.70
C ALA A 460 -33.73 20.44 -4.40
N GLU A 461 -34.60 20.67 -5.40
CA GLU A 461 -34.66 21.89 -6.24
C GLU A 461 -34.55 23.20 -5.47
N GLU A 462 -35.26 23.38 -4.35
CA GLU A 462 -35.22 24.63 -3.57
C GLU A 462 -33.85 24.88 -2.91
N LEU A 463 -33.10 23.80 -2.70
CA LEU A 463 -31.78 23.82 -2.05
C LEU A 463 -30.66 23.91 -3.08
N ILE A 464 -30.80 23.17 -4.19
CA ILE A 464 -30.04 23.38 -5.42
C ILE A 464 -30.21 24.85 -5.83
N TYR A 465 -31.42 25.41 -5.83
CA TYR A 465 -31.72 26.80 -6.15
C TYR A 465 -30.96 27.80 -5.27
N ASN A 466 -30.83 27.54 -3.98
CA ASN A 466 -30.03 28.41 -3.11
C ASN A 466 -28.51 28.28 -3.36
N MET A 467 -28.01 27.09 -3.73
CA MET A 467 -26.57 26.86 -3.94
C MET A 467 -26.08 27.12 -5.38
N THR A 468 -26.94 27.04 -6.40
CA THR A 468 -26.54 26.96 -7.82
C THR A 468 -26.72 28.21 -8.67
N PHE A 469 -27.41 29.28 -8.26
CA PHE A 469 -27.82 30.28 -9.25
C PHE A 469 -26.70 31.22 -9.77
N GLU A 470 -26.04 30.75 -10.83
CA GLU A 470 -25.89 31.47 -12.10
C GLU A 470 -27.28 31.81 -12.65
N THR A 471 -27.64 33.10 -12.64
CA THR A 471 -28.56 33.81 -13.57
C THR A 471 -29.85 33.12 -14.06
N TYR A 472 -31.00 33.68 -13.65
CA TYR A 472 -32.10 33.98 -14.60
C TYR A 472 -31.83 35.29 -15.32
#